data_AF-A0A7X6Y4R2-F1
#
_entry.id   AF-A0A7X6Y4R2-F1
#
_cell.length_a   1.000
_cell.length_b   1.000
_cell.length_c   1.000
_cell.angle_alpha   90.00
_cell.angle_beta   90.00
_cell.angle_gamma   90.00
#
_symmetry.space_group_name_H-M   'P 1'
#
loop_
_entity.id
_entity.type
_entity.pdbx_description
1 polymer ?
#
loop_
_entity_poly.entity_id
_entity_poly.type
_entity_poly.pdbx_seq_one_letter_code
_entity_poly.pdbx_strand_id
1 'polypeptide(L)'
;MANPESFKMNPPQNRLRGSLPKVGIRPAIDGRRRGVRESLEEQTMNMAKAAAKLITENLKYPNGMPVECVIADTCIGGVAEAAMAAEKFEREGVGVSLTVTPCWCYGSETMDMNPYTPKAVWGFNGTERPGAVYLAAVLAAHNQMGLPAFSIYGRDVQDKGDTTIPEDVKEKILRFTRAGLAAALMRGKSYLSLGSVSMGIAGSIVDPGFFRDYLGMRNEYVDMSEFIRRIDEEIYDKEEFERAMKWVKENCVEGPDNNPPEIQRSREQKDKDWEMCVKMAMIARDLMVGNPRLAEMGYGEEALGRNAIAAGFQGQRQWTDHFPNGDFMEAILCSSFDWNGIRQPFILATENDSLNGAAMLFGHLLTSTAQVFADVRTYWSPEAIERVTGYKPTGLAENGLIHLINSGAAALDGSGEQTRDGKPAMKPFWEISPEEAAKCLEATSWRPASLGYFRGGGFSSDFLSRGGMPITMLRVNIIKGLGPVLQVAEGYTVDLPEKVHDILDNRTDPTWPTTWFAPILTGKGAFKDVYSVMANWGANHGAFSYGHIGAELITLASMLRIPVCMHNVSEDRIFRPSAWSAFGTYDLEGADYRACLNFGPLYGKK
;
A
#
# COMPACT_ATOMS: atom_id res chain seq x y z
N MET A 1 7.25 -28.81 10.78
CA MET A 1 7.13 -27.59 11.57
C MET A 1 8.30 -26.70 11.18
N ALA A 2 8.02 -25.47 10.77
CA ALA A 2 9.03 -24.51 10.35
C ALA A 2 9.89 -24.11 11.57
N ASN A 3 11.19 -23.88 11.38
CA ASN A 3 12.10 -23.59 12.49
C ASN A 3 12.05 -22.08 12.85
N PRO A 4 11.52 -21.67 14.02
CA PRO A 4 11.45 -20.26 14.40
C PRO A 4 12.83 -19.59 14.47
N GLU A 5 13.89 -20.34 14.79
CA GLU A 5 15.26 -19.80 14.87
C GLU A 5 15.80 -19.32 13.51
N SER A 6 15.15 -19.70 12.40
CA SER A 6 15.50 -19.23 11.06
C SER A 6 15.04 -17.81 10.75
N PHE A 7 14.14 -17.22 11.55
CA PHE A 7 13.53 -15.92 11.31
C PHE A 7 14.13 -14.81 12.18
N LYS A 8 15.36 -14.40 11.86
CA LYS A 8 15.97 -13.24 12.53
C LYS A 8 15.28 -11.95 12.08
N MET A 9 15.02 -11.03 13.01
CA MET A 9 14.48 -9.71 12.67
C MET A 9 15.56 -8.86 12.00
N ASN A 10 15.31 -8.40 10.77
CA ASN A 10 16.21 -7.43 10.14
C ASN A 10 15.97 -6.02 10.72
N PRO A 11 17.04 -5.23 10.94
CA PRO A 11 16.89 -3.88 11.45
C PRO A 11 16.17 -2.99 10.42
N PRO A 12 15.39 -1.99 10.86
CA PRO A 12 14.84 -0.97 9.99
C PRO A 12 15.91 -0.30 9.13
N GLN A 13 15.72 -0.28 7.81
CA GLN A 13 16.69 0.29 6.88
C GLN A 13 16.03 0.84 5.62
N ASN A 14 16.56 1.94 5.07
CA ASN A 14 16.12 2.42 3.76
C ASN A 14 16.86 1.69 2.64
N ARG A 15 16.17 0.75 1.97
CA ARG A 15 16.73 -0.03 0.86
C ARG A 15 16.80 0.72 -0.47
N LEU A 16 16.12 1.86 -0.60
CA LEU A 16 16.04 2.63 -1.83
C LEU A 16 16.99 3.83 -1.81
N ARG A 17 17.35 4.34 -2.99
CA ARG A 17 18.22 5.50 -3.14
C ARG A 17 17.45 6.78 -2.80
N GLY A 18 18.14 7.71 -2.12
CA GLY A 18 17.59 8.99 -1.66
C GLY A 18 17.21 8.99 -0.17
N SER A 19 16.94 10.18 0.36
CA SER A 19 16.45 10.35 1.73
C SER A 19 14.96 10.05 1.85
N LEU A 20 14.50 9.73 3.06
CA LEU A 20 13.08 9.60 3.38
C LEU A 20 12.45 11.01 3.50
N PRO A 21 11.24 11.22 2.97
CA PRO A 21 10.58 12.52 3.04
C PRO A 21 10.17 12.86 4.46
N LYS A 22 10.55 14.05 4.95
CA LYS A 22 10.21 14.53 6.31
C LYS A 22 8.88 15.29 6.32
N VAL A 23 8.33 15.50 7.53
CA VAL A 23 7.16 16.36 7.75
C VAL A 23 7.59 17.74 8.24
N GLY A 24 7.31 18.79 7.46
CA GLY A 24 7.56 20.17 7.83
C GLY A 24 6.44 20.73 8.69
N ILE A 25 6.75 21.24 9.88
CA ILE A 25 5.78 21.87 10.79
C ILE A 25 5.96 23.40 10.78
N ARG A 26 4.89 24.11 10.43
CA ARG A 26 4.88 25.57 10.20
C ARG A 26 4.08 26.27 11.32
N PRO A 27 4.72 26.73 12.41
CA PRO A 27 4.04 27.53 13.46
C PRO A 27 3.71 28.93 12.94
N ALA A 28 2.47 29.17 12.49
CA ALA A 28 2.03 30.49 12.03
C ALA A 28 1.59 31.36 13.22
N ILE A 29 1.89 32.66 13.18
CA ILE A 29 1.61 33.58 14.29
C ILE A 29 1.10 34.95 13.80
N ASP A 30 0.48 35.72 14.69
CA ASP A 30 0.21 37.14 14.44
C ASP A 30 1.51 37.94 14.32
N GLY A 31 1.69 38.67 13.21
CA GLY A 31 2.91 39.45 12.97
C GLY A 31 3.05 40.71 13.84
N ARG A 32 1.99 41.17 14.52
CA ARG A 32 2.01 42.41 15.33
C ARG A 32 2.88 42.25 16.57
N ARG A 33 3.95 43.04 16.64
CA ARG A 33 4.83 43.14 17.82
C ARG A 33 4.26 44.08 18.88
N ARG A 34 5.05 44.40 19.90
CA ARG A 34 4.70 45.28 21.04
C ARG A 34 3.64 44.66 21.96
N GLY A 35 3.73 43.34 22.16
CA GLY A 35 3.00 42.59 23.18
C GLY A 35 2.13 41.47 22.63
N VAL A 36 1.62 41.58 21.39
CA VAL A 36 0.72 40.56 20.83
C VAL A 36 1.51 39.31 20.45
N ARG A 37 2.42 39.41 19.47
CA ARG A 37 3.26 38.30 19.02
C ARG A 37 4.07 37.69 20.16
N GLU A 38 4.71 38.55 20.96
CA GLU A 38 5.55 38.12 22.08
C GLU A 38 4.78 37.27 23.10
N SER A 39 3.47 37.51 23.28
CA SER A 39 2.61 36.72 24.18
C SER A 39 2.17 35.36 23.62
N LEU A 40 2.44 35.08 22.33
CA LEU A 40 1.95 33.90 21.59
C LEU A 40 3.07 32.99 21.08
N GLU A 41 4.31 33.46 21.04
CA GLU A 41 5.47 32.71 20.51
C GLU A 41 5.60 31.33 21.17
N GLU A 42 5.55 31.28 22.51
CA GLU A 42 5.71 30.03 23.25
C GLU A 42 4.59 29.04 22.97
N GLN A 43 3.32 29.46 23.06
CA GLN A 43 2.18 28.59 22.79
C GLN A 43 2.18 28.08 21.35
N THR A 44 2.48 28.95 20.38
CA THR A 44 2.52 28.59 18.95
C THR A 44 3.62 27.58 18.67
N MET A 45 4.82 27.79 19.22
CA MET A 45 5.93 26.85 19.05
C MET A 45 5.69 25.53 19.79
N ASN A 46 5.07 25.57 20.97
CA ASN A 46 4.71 24.36 21.71
C ASN A 46 3.66 23.52 20.97
N MET A 47 2.70 24.15 20.29
CA MET A 47 1.75 23.46 19.40
C MET A 47 2.46 22.74 18.24
N ALA A 48 3.48 23.37 17.65
CA ALA A 48 4.30 22.73 16.61
C ALA A 48 5.12 21.55 17.15
N LYS A 49 5.73 21.69 18.33
CA LYS A 49 6.44 20.61 19.02
C LYS A 49 5.52 19.45 19.40
N ALA A 50 4.30 19.75 19.86
CA ALA A 50 3.30 18.73 20.19
C ALA A 50 2.86 17.94 18.96
N ALA A 51 2.61 18.62 17.84
CA ALA A 51 2.31 17.97 16.56
C ALA A 51 3.47 17.09 16.06
N ALA A 52 4.70 17.60 16.11
CA ALA A 52 5.89 16.84 15.75
C ALA A 52 6.07 15.59 16.63
N LYS A 53 5.91 15.74 17.95
CA LYS A 53 5.96 14.64 18.91
C LYS A 53 4.90 13.59 18.61
N LEU A 54 3.64 14.01 18.43
CA LEU A 54 2.54 13.12 18.08
C LEU A 54 2.86 12.28 16.84
N ILE A 55 3.36 12.93 15.78
CA ILE A 55 3.69 12.25 14.52
C ILE A 55 4.82 11.25 14.73
N THR A 56 5.94 11.66 15.32
CA THR A 56 7.12 10.81 15.50
C THR A 56 6.88 9.63 16.47
N GLU A 57 6.01 9.80 17.47
CA GLU A 57 5.67 8.72 18.42
C GLU A 57 4.69 7.69 17.84
N ASN A 58 3.87 8.06 16.84
CA ASN A 58 2.78 7.22 16.35
C ASN A 58 2.98 6.71 14.91
N LEU A 59 3.88 7.30 14.14
CA LEU A 59 4.12 6.93 12.74
C LEU A 59 5.56 6.45 12.50
N LYS A 60 5.66 5.37 11.75
CA LYS A 60 6.90 4.85 11.16
C LYS A 60 6.75 4.86 9.64
N TYR A 61 7.86 4.99 8.93
CA TYR A 61 7.91 4.69 7.51
C TYR A 61 7.72 3.19 7.28
N PRO A 62 7.36 2.74 6.06
CA PRO A 62 7.16 1.32 5.74
C PRO A 62 8.39 0.43 5.96
N ASN A 63 9.58 1.03 6.12
CA ASN A 63 10.81 0.33 6.45
C ASN A 63 11.09 0.22 7.97
N GLY A 64 10.17 0.68 8.84
CA GLY A 64 10.25 0.60 10.30
C GLY A 64 10.95 1.76 11.01
N MET A 65 11.58 2.67 10.25
CA MET A 65 12.21 3.87 10.81
C MET A 65 11.14 4.86 11.30
N PRO A 66 11.35 5.57 12.42
CA PRO A 66 10.40 6.57 12.90
C PRO A 66 10.31 7.75 11.92
N VAL A 67 9.12 8.35 11.81
CA VAL A 67 8.93 9.55 10.97
C VAL A 67 9.64 10.75 11.58
N GLU A 68 10.37 11.49 10.73
CA GLU A 68 11.09 12.70 11.12
C GLU A 68 10.27 13.96 10.83
N CYS A 69 10.28 14.90 11.78
CA CYS A 69 9.66 16.21 11.63
C CYS A 69 10.72 17.32 11.63
N VAL A 70 10.50 18.36 10.83
CA VAL A 70 11.33 19.57 10.76
C VAL A 70 10.45 20.77 11.08
N ILE A 71 10.73 21.45 12.19
CA ILE A 71 10.00 22.66 12.58
C ILE A 71 10.69 23.88 11.97
N ALA A 72 9.94 24.87 11.51
CA ALA A 72 10.50 26.17 11.10
C ALA A 72 11.32 26.81 12.24
N ASP A 73 12.40 27.52 11.91
CA ASP A 73 13.29 28.09 12.93
C ASP A 73 12.63 29.18 13.78
N THR A 74 11.65 29.87 13.21
CA THR A 74 10.84 30.90 13.88
C THR A 74 9.36 30.64 13.65
N CYS A 75 8.51 31.24 14.48
CA CYS A 75 7.11 31.41 14.09
C CYS A 75 7.01 32.28 12.82
N ILE A 76 5.96 32.06 12.03
CA ILE A 76 5.74 32.65 10.71
C ILE A 76 4.63 33.69 10.82
N GLY A 77 5.03 34.96 10.94
CA GLY A 77 4.14 36.12 11.01
C GLY A 77 3.94 36.82 9.67
N GLY A 78 4.70 36.47 8.64
CA GLY A 78 4.59 37.03 7.30
C GLY A 78 5.55 36.38 6.30
N VAL A 79 5.60 36.95 5.10
CA VAL A 79 6.22 36.32 3.91
C VAL A 79 7.72 36.04 4.04
N ALA A 80 8.47 36.89 4.74
CA ALA A 80 9.91 36.69 4.91
C ALA A 80 10.20 35.42 5.72
N GLU A 81 9.46 35.19 6.81
CA GLU A 81 9.60 34.01 7.66
C GLU A 81 9.03 32.76 6.96
N ALA A 82 7.98 32.93 6.15
CA ALA A 82 7.45 31.84 5.31
C ALA A 82 8.49 31.38 4.27
N ALA A 83 9.24 32.32 3.66
CA ALA A 83 10.32 32.02 2.72
C ALA A 83 11.50 31.32 3.42
N MET A 84 11.87 31.75 4.63
CA MET A 84 12.89 31.07 5.43
C MET A 84 12.50 29.62 5.77
N ALA A 85 11.23 29.40 6.14
CA ALA A 85 10.71 28.06 6.40
C ALA A 85 10.75 27.19 5.13
N ALA A 86 10.34 27.74 3.98
CA ALA A 86 10.38 27.04 2.69
C ALA A 86 11.81 26.63 2.30
N GLU A 87 12.78 27.54 2.40
CA GLU A 87 14.20 27.28 2.13
C GLU A 87 14.74 26.14 3.02
N LYS A 88 14.46 26.20 4.34
CA LYS A 88 14.85 25.13 5.26
C LYS A 88 14.24 23.79 4.83
N PHE A 89 12.95 23.79 4.53
CA PHE A 89 12.20 22.58 4.19
C PHE A 89 12.69 21.93 2.90
N GLU A 90 13.05 22.73 1.90
CA GLU A 90 13.62 22.24 0.65
C GLU A 90 14.95 21.52 0.89
N ARG A 91 15.88 22.13 1.64
CA ARG A 91 17.17 21.51 1.96
C ARG A 91 17.05 20.25 2.83
N GLU A 92 16.06 20.22 3.72
CA GLU A 92 15.82 19.09 4.64
C GLU A 92 15.03 17.93 4.01
N GLY A 93 14.57 18.08 2.75
CA GLY A 93 13.81 17.04 2.06
C GLY A 93 12.39 16.86 2.62
N VAL A 94 11.73 17.94 3.00
CA VAL A 94 10.32 17.91 3.45
C VAL A 94 9.40 17.54 2.28
N GLY A 95 8.59 16.50 2.49
CA GLY A 95 7.59 16.03 1.53
C GLY A 95 6.14 16.31 1.92
N VAL A 96 5.87 16.71 3.17
CA VAL A 96 4.53 16.97 3.71
C VAL A 96 4.57 18.21 4.61
N SER A 97 3.54 19.05 4.58
CA SER A 97 3.51 20.32 5.32
C SER A 97 2.29 20.40 6.24
N LEU A 98 2.51 20.66 7.53
CA LEU A 98 1.45 20.90 8.52
C LEU A 98 1.65 22.29 9.13
N THR A 99 0.75 23.21 8.84
CA THR A 99 0.69 24.52 9.49
C THR A 99 -0.14 24.43 10.77
N VAL A 100 0.34 25.02 11.85
CA VAL A 100 -0.36 25.06 13.15
C VAL A 100 -0.43 26.48 13.67
N THR A 101 -1.54 26.85 14.33
CA THR A 101 -1.60 28.12 15.05
C THR A 101 -2.69 28.15 16.14
N PRO A 102 -2.43 28.85 17.26
CA PRO A 102 -3.45 29.20 18.23
C PRO A 102 -4.16 30.53 17.97
N CYS A 103 -3.81 31.29 16.92
CA CYS A 103 -4.22 32.69 16.78
C CYS A 103 -4.55 33.12 15.34
N TRP A 104 -4.91 34.40 15.19
CA TRP A 104 -4.99 35.03 13.87
C TRP A 104 -3.60 35.17 13.26
N CYS A 105 -3.46 34.86 11.97
CA CYS A 105 -2.27 35.13 11.18
C CYS A 105 -2.69 35.69 9.81
N TYR A 106 -1.75 36.26 9.06
CA TYR A 106 -2.05 36.99 7.83
C TYR A 106 -2.21 36.07 6.61
N GLY A 107 -3.22 35.19 6.62
CA GLY A 107 -3.68 34.37 5.49
C GLY A 107 -2.60 34.03 4.45
N SER A 108 -2.70 34.64 3.27
CA SER A 108 -1.80 34.41 2.13
C SER A 108 -0.34 34.80 2.34
N GLU A 109 -0.01 35.69 3.28
CA GLU A 109 1.39 36.03 3.58
C GLU A 109 2.12 34.89 4.30
N THR A 110 1.36 34.00 4.96
CA THR A 110 1.89 32.92 5.82
C THR A 110 1.70 31.52 5.23
N MET A 111 0.90 31.38 4.17
CA MET A 111 0.55 30.08 3.59
C MET A 111 1.73 29.35 2.95
N ASP A 112 1.59 28.05 2.74
CA ASP A 112 2.55 27.24 1.99
C ASP A 112 2.20 27.28 0.50
N MET A 113 3.09 27.86 -0.31
CA MET A 113 2.87 28.05 -1.74
C MET A 113 3.35 26.89 -2.62
N ASN A 114 3.94 25.83 -2.05
CA ASN A 114 4.46 24.72 -2.85
C ASN A 114 3.30 23.89 -3.44
N PRO A 115 3.13 23.80 -4.77
CA PRO A 115 2.00 23.09 -5.37
C PRO A 115 2.09 21.57 -5.23
N TYR A 116 3.29 21.03 -5.03
CA TYR A 116 3.54 19.58 -5.04
C TYR A 116 3.49 18.93 -3.66
N THR A 117 3.56 19.72 -2.60
CA THR A 117 3.57 19.23 -1.21
C THR A 117 2.14 19.07 -0.69
N PRO A 118 1.69 17.86 -0.30
CA PRO A 118 0.46 17.68 0.48
C PRO A 118 0.52 18.54 1.74
N LYS A 119 -0.54 19.33 1.98
CA LYS A 119 -0.54 20.34 3.04
C LYS A 119 -1.83 20.34 3.86
N ALA A 120 -1.70 20.57 5.16
CA ALA A 120 -2.80 20.70 6.10
C ALA A 120 -2.61 21.92 7.02
N VAL A 121 -3.71 22.40 7.57
CA VAL A 121 -3.70 23.48 8.57
C VAL A 121 -4.53 23.04 9.78
N TRP A 122 -3.92 23.10 10.97
CA TRP A 122 -4.58 22.92 12.25
C TRP A 122 -4.71 24.27 12.97
N GLY A 123 -5.95 24.75 13.07
CA GLY A 123 -6.29 25.91 13.88
C GLY A 123 -6.83 25.49 15.24
N PHE A 124 -6.23 25.98 16.32
CA PHE A 124 -6.69 25.73 17.68
C PHE A 124 -8.13 26.27 17.85
N ASN A 125 -9.01 25.46 18.45
CA ASN A 125 -10.38 25.86 18.75
C ASN A 125 -10.45 26.56 20.12
N GLY A 126 -9.82 27.72 20.24
CA GLY A 126 -9.85 28.57 21.43
C GLY A 126 -10.66 29.84 21.20
N THR A 127 -11.08 30.51 22.29
CA THR A 127 -11.87 31.75 22.19
C THR A 127 -11.01 33.01 22.32
N GLU A 128 -9.98 32.97 23.15
CA GLU A 128 -9.13 34.12 23.48
C GLU A 128 -8.31 34.59 22.29
N ARG A 129 -7.99 33.66 21.37
CA ARG A 129 -7.23 33.91 20.16
C ARG A 129 -7.84 33.10 19.01
N PRO A 130 -8.07 33.73 17.85
CA PRO A 130 -8.98 33.17 16.85
C PRO A 130 -8.26 32.23 15.86
N GLY A 131 -7.68 31.13 16.36
CA GLY A 131 -6.97 30.12 15.53
C GLY A 131 -7.85 29.50 14.43
N ALA A 132 -9.11 29.21 14.75
CA ALA A 132 -10.09 28.73 13.77
C ALA A 132 -10.44 29.77 12.68
N VAL A 133 -10.33 31.07 12.99
CA VAL A 133 -10.56 32.14 12.01
C VAL A 133 -9.40 32.21 11.02
N TYR A 134 -8.16 32.05 11.49
CA TYR A 134 -7.02 31.88 10.58
C TYR A 134 -7.21 30.66 9.69
N LEU A 135 -7.60 29.52 10.27
CA LEU A 135 -7.83 28.28 9.53
C LEU A 135 -8.80 28.50 8.36
N ALA A 136 -9.95 29.10 8.61
CA ALA A 136 -10.92 29.41 7.54
C ALA A 136 -10.33 30.38 6.49
N ALA A 137 -9.64 31.44 6.93
CA ALA A 137 -9.08 32.46 6.04
C ALA A 137 -7.96 31.91 5.14
N VAL A 138 -7.03 31.14 5.69
CA VAL A 138 -5.91 30.57 4.92
C VAL A 138 -6.38 29.45 3.99
N LEU A 139 -7.39 28.66 4.39
CA LEU A 139 -8.00 27.68 3.49
C LEU A 139 -8.76 28.35 2.34
N ALA A 140 -9.43 29.48 2.58
CA ALA A 140 -10.00 30.28 1.50
C ALA A 140 -8.93 30.77 0.52
N ALA A 141 -7.77 31.23 1.01
CA ALA A 141 -6.63 31.61 0.17
C ALA A 141 -6.09 30.41 -0.64
N HIS A 142 -5.91 29.25 -0.01
CA HIS A 142 -5.54 28.01 -0.69
C HIS A 142 -6.50 27.64 -1.82
N ASN A 143 -7.80 27.72 -1.55
CA ASN A 143 -8.84 27.40 -2.54
C ASN A 143 -8.84 28.42 -3.69
N GLN A 144 -8.71 29.72 -3.38
CA GLN A 144 -8.65 30.79 -4.37
C GLN A 144 -7.41 30.70 -5.27
N MET A 145 -6.28 30.23 -4.74
CA MET A 145 -5.03 30.07 -5.48
C MET A 145 -4.86 28.68 -6.13
N GLY A 146 -5.83 27.78 -5.98
CA GLY A 146 -5.75 26.44 -6.56
C GLY A 146 -4.68 25.55 -5.93
N LEU A 147 -4.42 25.71 -4.62
CA LEU A 147 -3.43 24.96 -3.85
C LEU A 147 -4.13 24.16 -2.74
N PRO A 148 -4.74 22.99 -3.04
CA PRO A 148 -5.57 22.28 -2.07
C PRO A 148 -4.87 22.00 -0.73
N ALA A 149 -5.57 22.28 0.36
CA ALA A 149 -5.10 22.07 1.73
C ALA A 149 -6.20 21.44 2.60
N PHE A 150 -5.80 20.55 3.51
CA PHE A 150 -6.68 19.89 4.47
C PHE A 150 -6.99 20.78 5.67
N SER A 151 -8.24 20.69 6.16
CA SER A 151 -8.72 21.41 7.34
C SER A 151 -8.70 20.51 8.57
N ILE A 152 -7.98 20.92 9.61
CA ILE A 152 -7.97 20.25 10.91
C ILE A 152 -8.53 21.22 11.94
N TYR A 153 -9.79 20.99 12.30
CA TYR A 153 -10.54 21.74 13.31
C TYR A 153 -11.11 20.75 14.32
N GLY A 154 -10.81 20.98 15.60
CA GLY A 154 -11.31 20.18 16.71
C GLY A 154 -12.75 20.55 17.04
N ARG A 155 -13.58 19.56 17.38
CA ARG A 155 -15.01 19.74 17.64
C ARG A 155 -15.28 20.64 18.86
N ASP A 156 -14.52 20.44 19.93
CA ASP A 156 -14.77 21.08 21.22
C ASP A 156 -13.82 22.26 21.45
N VAL A 157 -14.32 23.28 22.14
CA VAL A 157 -13.51 24.46 22.52
C VAL A 157 -12.50 24.03 23.59
N GLN A 158 -11.24 24.44 23.45
CA GLN A 158 -10.18 24.20 24.41
C GLN A 158 -9.79 25.49 25.14
N ASP A 159 -9.49 25.36 26.43
CA ASP A 159 -9.07 26.47 27.28
C ASP A 159 -7.68 26.99 26.89
N LYS A 160 -7.42 28.28 27.16
CA LYS A 160 -6.09 28.86 26.97
C LYS A 160 -5.03 28.09 27.78
N GLY A 161 -4.01 27.61 27.09
CA GLY A 161 -2.90 26.89 27.71
C GLY A 161 -3.12 25.38 27.83
N ASP A 162 -4.28 24.86 27.43
CA ASP A 162 -4.42 23.43 27.18
C ASP A 162 -3.48 23.02 26.05
N THR A 163 -2.64 22.03 26.32
CA THR A 163 -1.62 21.51 25.40
C THR A 163 -1.99 20.12 24.88
N THR A 164 -3.13 19.59 25.31
CA THR A 164 -3.65 18.29 24.87
C THR A 164 -4.10 18.41 23.43
N ILE A 165 -3.72 17.45 22.59
CA ILE A 165 -4.26 17.33 21.23
C ILE A 165 -5.53 16.47 21.33
N PRO A 166 -6.72 17.00 21.01
CA PRO A 166 -7.96 16.22 21.02
C PRO A 166 -7.90 15.00 20.10
N GLU A 167 -8.63 13.93 20.41
CA GLU A 167 -8.56 12.69 19.63
C GLU A 167 -9.04 12.86 18.17
N ASP A 168 -10.03 13.72 17.91
CA ASP A 168 -10.49 14.01 16.54
C ASP A 168 -9.45 14.81 15.72
N VAL A 169 -8.69 15.68 16.37
CA VAL A 169 -7.55 16.39 15.79
C VAL A 169 -6.40 15.43 15.54
N LYS A 170 -6.08 14.58 16.52
CA LYS A 170 -5.02 13.56 16.43
C LYS A 170 -5.28 12.60 15.27
N GLU A 171 -6.50 12.10 15.15
CA GLU A 171 -6.91 11.23 14.05
C GLU A 171 -6.66 11.90 12.69
N LYS A 172 -7.12 13.15 12.51
CA LYS A 172 -6.93 13.91 11.27
C LYS A 172 -5.45 14.19 10.96
N ILE A 173 -4.64 14.57 11.97
CA ILE A 173 -3.19 14.77 11.80
C ILE A 173 -2.53 13.48 11.35
N LEU A 174 -2.77 12.37 12.05
CA LEU A 174 -2.13 11.09 11.74
C LEU A 174 -2.56 10.56 10.36
N ARG A 175 -3.85 10.66 10.02
CA ARG A 175 -4.38 10.25 8.71
C ARG A 175 -3.80 11.09 7.57
N PHE A 176 -3.81 12.42 7.73
CA PHE A 176 -3.19 13.33 6.76
C PHE A 176 -1.71 13.04 6.58
N THR A 177 -0.95 12.95 7.66
CA THR A 177 0.50 12.75 7.59
C THR A 177 0.84 11.41 6.95
N ARG A 178 0.15 10.32 7.30
CA ARG A 178 0.33 9.00 6.70
C ARG A 178 0.08 9.01 5.18
N ALA A 179 -1.05 9.57 4.75
CA ALA A 179 -1.38 9.67 3.32
C ALA A 179 -0.41 10.61 2.56
N GLY A 180 -0.03 11.73 3.18
CA GLY A 180 0.94 12.67 2.60
C GLY A 180 2.31 12.03 2.41
N LEU A 181 2.77 11.27 3.40
CA LEU A 181 4.04 10.53 3.33
C LEU A 181 3.98 9.44 2.27
N ALA A 182 2.86 8.73 2.12
CA ALA A 182 2.67 7.77 1.04
C ALA A 182 2.83 8.43 -0.34
N ALA A 183 2.19 9.58 -0.58
CA ALA A 183 2.39 10.35 -1.82
C ALA A 183 3.85 10.78 -2.01
N ALA A 184 4.51 11.27 -0.96
CA ALA A 184 5.90 11.73 -1.03
C ALA A 184 6.92 10.59 -1.22
N LEU A 185 6.66 9.40 -0.67
CA LEU A 185 7.55 8.25 -0.75
C LEU A 185 7.66 7.70 -2.18
N MET A 186 6.55 7.70 -2.92
CA MET A 186 6.51 7.28 -4.33
C MET A 186 7.35 8.17 -5.24
N ARG A 187 7.39 9.48 -4.96
CA ARG A 187 8.10 10.45 -5.80
C ARG A 187 9.56 10.09 -6.00
N GLY A 188 9.99 10.06 -7.26
CA GLY A 188 11.35 9.75 -7.70
C GLY A 188 11.73 8.27 -7.65
N LYS A 189 10.84 7.36 -7.22
CA LYS A 189 11.05 5.91 -7.26
C LYS A 189 10.58 5.32 -8.57
N SER A 190 10.96 4.08 -8.86
CA SER A 190 10.59 3.39 -10.10
C SER A 190 9.49 2.36 -9.86
N TYR A 191 8.62 2.18 -10.85
CA TYR A 191 7.98 0.89 -11.12
C TYR A 191 8.88 0.11 -12.09
N LEU A 192 9.21 -1.13 -11.77
CA LEU A 192 10.02 -2.00 -12.63
C LEU A 192 9.15 -3.06 -13.32
N SER A 193 9.07 -2.95 -14.65
CA SER A 193 8.41 -3.94 -15.52
C SER A 193 9.41 -5.04 -15.89
N LEU A 194 9.20 -6.25 -15.36
CA LEU A 194 9.97 -7.45 -15.70
C LEU A 194 9.20 -8.23 -16.76
N GLY A 195 9.58 -8.05 -18.02
CA GLY A 195 8.75 -8.33 -19.18
C GLY A 195 7.84 -7.14 -19.51
N SER A 196 6.71 -7.43 -20.14
CA SER A 196 5.77 -6.47 -20.70
C SER A 196 4.33 -6.93 -20.41
N VAL A 197 3.46 -6.95 -21.43
CA VAL A 197 2.04 -7.33 -21.31
C VAL A 197 1.89 -8.83 -21.10
N SER A 198 1.14 -9.22 -20.07
CA SER A 198 0.72 -10.61 -19.86
C SER A 198 -0.68 -10.82 -20.43
N MET A 199 -0.83 -11.75 -21.39
CA MET A 199 -2.13 -12.25 -21.88
C MET A 199 -3.16 -11.20 -22.33
N GLY A 200 -2.72 -9.99 -22.69
CA GLY A 200 -3.62 -8.89 -23.05
C GLY A 200 -4.32 -8.21 -21.85
N ILE A 201 -3.86 -8.45 -20.62
CA ILE A 201 -4.38 -7.80 -19.41
C ILE A 201 -4.09 -6.31 -19.47
N ALA A 202 -5.13 -5.49 -19.41
CA ALA A 202 -5.03 -4.05 -19.59
C ALA A 202 -4.07 -3.38 -18.59
N GLY A 203 -4.07 -3.81 -17.33
CA GLY A 203 -3.17 -3.27 -16.30
C GLY A 203 -1.68 -3.61 -16.50
N SER A 204 -1.37 -4.62 -17.32
CA SER A 204 0.00 -4.96 -17.72
C SER A 204 0.51 -4.17 -18.92
N ILE A 205 -0.38 -3.41 -19.59
CA ILE A 205 0.00 -2.37 -20.52
C ILE A 205 0.41 -1.16 -19.69
N VAL A 206 1.66 -1.17 -19.19
CA VAL A 206 2.19 -0.15 -18.29
C VAL A 206 2.04 1.23 -18.92
N ASP A 207 1.29 2.13 -18.26
CA ASP A 207 1.10 3.52 -18.68
C ASP A 207 2.09 4.44 -17.94
N PRO A 208 3.17 4.92 -18.58
CA PRO A 208 4.15 5.77 -17.92
C PRO A 208 3.59 7.15 -17.56
N GLY A 209 2.54 7.61 -18.24
CA GLY A 209 1.86 8.86 -17.94
C GLY A 209 1.18 8.80 -16.58
N PHE A 210 0.52 7.69 -16.25
CA PHE A 210 -0.04 7.49 -14.91
C PHE A 210 1.04 7.57 -13.82
N PHE A 211 2.11 6.78 -13.93
CA PHE A 211 3.18 6.75 -12.92
C PHE A 211 3.90 8.10 -12.80
N ARG A 212 4.21 8.77 -13.92
CA ARG A 212 4.90 10.06 -13.92
C ARG A 212 4.02 11.18 -13.40
N ASP A 213 2.82 11.34 -13.95
CA ASP A 213 2.02 12.54 -13.74
C ASP A 213 1.25 12.47 -12.41
N TYR A 214 0.73 11.30 -12.01
CA TYR A 214 0.00 11.15 -10.74
C TYR A 214 0.92 10.80 -9.56
N LEU A 215 1.87 9.89 -9.75
CA LEU A 215 2.67 9.33 -8.65
C LEU A 215 4.09 9.93 -8.55
N GLY A 216 4.52 10.68 -9.55
CA GLY A 216 5.87 11.26 -9.60
C GLY A 216 6.95 10.18 -9.71
N MET A 217 6.59 9.01 -10.23
CA MET A 217 7.44 7.83 -10.37
C MET A 217 8.08 7.77 -11.75
N ARG A 218 9.11 6.92 -11.86
CA ARG A 218 9.75 6.49 -13.10
C ARG A 218 9.20 5.12 -13.51
N ASN A 219 9.40 4.74 -14.77
CA ASN A 219 9.17 3.38 -15.23
C ASN A 219 10.47 2.83 -15.81
N GLU A 220 10.91 1.70 -15.27
CA GLU A 220 12.06 0.93 -15.75
C GLU A 220 11.57 -0.36 -16.39
N TYR A 221 12.28 -0.81 -17.43
CA TYR A 221 11.89 -1.97 -18.22
C TYR A 221 13.07 -2.90 -18.37
N VAL A 222 12.84 -4.17 -18.08
CA VAL A 222 13.82 -5.24 -18.23
C VAL A 222 13.08 -6.42 -18.85
N ASP A 223 13.52 -6.85 -20.02
CA ASP A 223 12.99 -8.06 -20.64
C ASP A 223 13.31 -9.29 -19.77
N MET A 224 12.44 -10.30 -19.79
CA MET A 224 12.63 -11.50 -18.95
C MET A 224 13.88 -12.31 -19.33
N SER A 225 14.47 -12.10 -20.52
CA SER A 225 15.78 -12.66 -20.88
C SER A 225 16.91 -12.27 -19.91
N GLU A 226 16.80 -11.15 -19.19
CA GLU A 226 17.78 -10.76 -18.18
C GLU A 226 17.83 -11.76 -17.01
N PHE A 227 16.72 -12.44 -16.67
CA PHE A 227 16.76 -13.51 -15.68
C PHE A 227 17.62 -14.66 -16.17
N ILE A 228 17.46 -15.07 -17.43
CA ILE A 228 18.23 -16.17 -18.03
C ILE A 228 19.70 -15.78 -18.10
N ARG A 229 20.04 -14.56 -18.54
CA ARG A 229 21.41 -14.09 -18.53
C ARG A 229 22.02 -14.18 -17.12
N ARG A 230 21.33 -13.68 -16.09
CA ARG A 230 21.84 -13.73 -14.72
C ARG A 230 21.95 -15.16 -14.17
N ILE A 231 21.10 -16.08 -14.61
CA ILE A 231 21.19 -17.49 -14.21
C ILE A 231 22.38 -18.16 -14.89
N ASP A 232 22.53 -17.99 -16.21
CA ASP A 232 23.56 -18.65 -17.02
C ASP A 232 24.97 -18.09 -16.74
N GLU A 233 25.08 -16.77 -16.53
CA GLU A 233 26.34 -16.09 -16.19
C GLU A 233 26.59 -16.02 -14.67
N GLU A 234 25.73 -16.66 -13.88
CA GLU A 234 25.81 -16.75 -12.41
C GLU A 234 25.90 -15.39 -11.69
N ILE A 235 25.09 -14.43 -12.12
CA ILE A 235 24.99 -13.05 -11.61
C ILE A 235 23.97 -12.99 -10.46
N TYR A 236 24.32 -13.67 -9.38
CA TYR A 236 23.59 -13.69 -8.11
C TYR A 236 24.55 -14.15 -7.00
N ASP A 237 24.30 -13.78 -5.75
CA ASP A 237 25.13 -14.23 -4.63
C ASP A 237 24.98 -15.76 -4.41
N LYS A 238 25.99 -16.54 -4.80
CA LYS A 238 25.97 -18.00 -4.67
C LYS A 238 25.92 -18.47 -3.22
N GLU A 239 26.55 -17.75 -2.29
CA GLU A 239 26.51 -18.09 -0.87
C GLU A 239 25.11 -17.86 -0.30
N GLU A 240 24.44 -16.80 -0.74
CA GLU A 240 23.04 -16.59 -0.41
C GLU A 240 22.16 -17.69 -0.99
N PHE A 241 22.37 -18.06 -2.25
CA PHE A 241 21.60 -19.12 -2.91
C PHE A 241 21.69 -20.45 -2.16
N GLU A 242 22.87 -20.85 -1.68
CA GLU A 242 23.05 -22.06 -0.88
C GLU A 242 22.26 -22.01 0.44
N ARG A 243 22.28 -20.86 1.14
CA ARG A 243 21.49 -20.66 2.36
C ARG A 243 19.98 -20.69 2.08
N ALA A 244 19.56 -20.03 1.00
CA ALA A 244 18.19 -19.98 0.56
C ALA A 244 17.66 -21.37 0.25
N MET A 245 18.39 -22.17 -0.52
CA MET A 245 18.01 -23.54 -0.86
C MET A 245 17.93 -24.45 0.38
N LYS A 246 18.85 -24.30 1.34
CA LYS A 246 18.77 -25.03 2.61
C LYS A 246 17.50 -24.65 3.37
N TRP A 247 17.23 -23.35 3.48
CA TRP A 247 16.05 -22.83 4.18
C TRP A 247 14.74 -23.28 3.50
N VAL A 248 14.66 -23.24 2.17
CA VAL A 248 13.51 -23.71 1.39
C VAL A 248 13.26 -25.19 1.63
N LYS A 249 14.29 -26.04 1.58
CA LYS A 249 14.15 -27.48 1.86
C LYS A 249 13.66 -27.76 3.29
N GLU A 250 14.02 -26.92 4.25
CA GLU A 250 13.63 -27.08 5.65
C GLU A 250 12.22 -26.54 5.95
N ASN A 251 11.78 -25.46 5.28
CA ASN A 251 10.59 -24.71 5.68
C ASN A 251 9.46 -24.69 4.63
N CYS A 252 9.76 -24.92 3.35
CA CYS A 252 8.78 -24.92 2.26
C CYS A 252 8.33 -26.35 1.96
N VAL A 253 7.29 -26.81 2.64
CA VAL A 253 6.76 -28.18 2.48
C VAL A 253 6.02 -28.31 1.14
N GLU A 254 6.51 -29.19 0.25
CA GLU A 254 5.82 -29.51 -1.01
C GLU A 254 4.51 -30.26 -0.70
N GLY A 255 3.41 -29.78 -1.29
CA GLY A 255 2.10 -30.44 -1.21
C GLY A 255 1.85 -31.44 -2.34
N PRO A 256 0.67 -32.09 -2.34
CA PRO A 256 0.30 -33.03 -3.39
C PRO A 256 0.36 -32.41 -4.80
N ASP A 257 0.82 -33.23 -5.76
CA ASP A 257 0.85 -32.90 -7.18
C ASP A 257 -0.47 -33.28 -7.85
N ASN A 258 -1.24 -32.28 -8.28
CA ASN A 258 -2.55 -32.49 -8.89
C ASN A 258 -2.47 -32.74 -10.40
N ASN A 259 -1.29 -32.70 -11.01
CA ASN A 259 -1.14 -33.03 -12.42
C ASN A 259 -1.41 -34.53 -12.64
N PRO A 260 -1.97 -34.93 -13.80
CA PRO A 260 -2.09 -36.33 -14.18
C PRO A 260 -0.75 -37.06 -14.04
N PRO A 261 -0.69 -38.27 -13.43
CA PRO A 261 0.55 -38.96 -13.11
C PRO A 261 1.51 -39.13 -14.29
N GLU A 262 0.98 -39.25 -15.51
CA GLU A 262 1.73 -39.41 -16.75
C GLU A 262 2.48 -38.17 -17.23
N ILE A 263 2.09 -36.97 -16.77
CA ILE A 263 2.77 -35.71 -17.10
C ILE A 263 3.52 -35.11 -15.92
N GLN A 264 3.41 -35.70 -14.72
CA GLN A 264 4.10 -35.21 -13.53
C GLN A 264 5.61 -35.15 -13.77
N ARG A 265 6.22 -34.04 -13.33
CA ARG A 265 7.68 -33.86 -13.39
C ARG A 265 8.35 -34.81 -12.40
N SER A 266 9.49 -35.37 -12.81
CA SER A 266 10.28 -36.23 -11.93
C SER A 266 10.82 -35.44 -10.72
N ARG A 267 11.21 -36.14 -9.65
CA ARG A 267 11.82 -35.50 -8.46
C ARG A 267 13.02 -34.63 -8.85
N GLU A 268 13.89 -35.13 -9.74
CA GLU A 268 15.05 -34.38 -10.23
C GLU A 268 14.65 -33.10 -10.96
N GLN A 269 13.59 -33.15 -11.78
CA GLN A 269 13.08 -31.96 -12.47
C GLN A 269 12.50 -30.95 -11.47
N LYS A 270 11.71 -31.40 -10.50
CA LYS A 270 11.15 -30.54 -9.46
C LYS A 270 12.23 -29.89 -8.59
N ASP A 271 13.32 -30.60 -8.31
CA ASP A 271 14.45 -30.04 -7.56
C ASP A 271 15.16 -28.93 -8.35
N LYS A 272 15.29 -29.09 -9.69
CA LYS A 272 15.77 -28.01 -10.58
C LYS A 272 14.79 -26.84 -10.67
N ASP A 273 13.49 -27.12 -10.65
CA ASP A 273 12.47 -26.08 -10.63
C ASP A 273 12.56 -25.24 -9.35
N TRP A 274 12.82 -25.85 -8.19
CA TRP A 274 13.07 -25.15 -6.93
C TRP A 274 14.30 -24.25 -7.00
N GLU A 275 15.41 -24.75 -7.55
CA GLU A 275 16.62 -23.94 -7.75
C GLU A 275 16.34 -22.70 -8.62
N MET A 276 15.59 -22.89 -9.71
CA MET A 276 15.17 -21.79 -10.58
C MET A 276 14.29 -20.78 -9.84
N CYS A 277 13.27 -21.25 -9.12
CA CYS A 277 12.34 -20.40 -8.37
C CYS A 277 13.07 -19.51 -7.34
N VAL A 278 14.04 -20.09 -6.62
CA VAL A 278 14.85 -19.34 -5.63
C VAL A 278 15.76 -18.32 -6.33
N LYS A 279 16.43 -18.69 -7.42
CA LYS A 279 17.24 -17.74 -8.22
C LYS A 279 16.40 -16.60 -8.76
N MET A 280 15.18 -16.88 -9.26
CA MET A 280 14.25 -15.85 -9.72
C MET A 280 13.91 -14.85 -8.60
N ALA A 281 13.60 -15.32 -7.39
CA ALA A 281 13.33 -14.46 -6.25
C ALA A 281 14.52 -13.55 -5.90
N MET A 282 15.74 -14.09 -5.88
CA MET A 282 16.96 -13.32 -5.63
C MET A 282 17.22 -12.29 -6.74
N ILE A 283 17.12 -12.71 -8.00
CA ILE A 283 17.35 -11.84 -9.16
C ILE A 283 16.33 -10.71 -9.23
N ALA A 284 15.05 -10.98 -9.02
CA ALA A 284 14.00 -9.96 -9.02
C ALA A 284 14.25 -8.93 -7.91
N ARG A 285 14.60 -9.38 -6.70
CA ARG A 285 14.99 -8.48 -5.60
C ARG A 285 16.19 -7.62 -5.98
N ASP A 286 17.24 -8.22 -6.51
CA ASP A 286 18.48 -7.53 -6.87
C ASP A 286 18.24 -6.54 -8.03
N LEU A 287 17.36 -6.87 -8.98
CA LEU A 287 16.91 -5.93 -10.02
C LEU A 287 16.16 -4.74 -9.40
N MET A 288 15.28 -4.97 -8.43
CA MET A 288 14.52 -3.89 -7.79
C MET A 288 15.42 -2.93 -7.01
N VAL A 289 16.28 -3.43 -6.12
CA VAL A 289 16.99 -2.60 -5.11
C VAL A 289 18.50 -2.63 -5.17
N GLY A 290 19.08 -3.46 -6.05
CA GLY A 290 20.52 -3.65 -6.17
C GLY A 290 21.06 -4.61 -5.10
N ASN A 291 22.32 -5.00 -5.28
CA ASN A 291 23.00 -5.90 -4.37
C ASN A 291 24.51 -5.62 -4.38
N PRO A 292 25.10 -5.13 -3.26
CA PRO A 292 26.55 -4.85 -3.18
C PRO A 292 27.43 -6.06 -3.50
N ARG A 293 26.97 -7.30 -3.25
CA ARG A 293 27.72 -8.51 -3.53
C ARG A 293 27.98 -8.72 -5.02
N LEU A 294 27.07 -8.27 -5.88
CA LEU A 294 27.28 -8.29 -7.33
C LEU A 294 28.46 -7.41 -7.75
N ALA A 295 28.69 -6.28 -7.08
CA ALA A 295 29.84 -5.42 -7.36
C ALA A 295 31.16 -6.10 -6.97
N GLU A 296 31.18 -6.81 -5.84
CA GLU A 296 32.33 -7.62 -5.40
C GLU A 296 32.63 -8.77 -6.37
N MET A 297 31.60 -9.29 -7.04
CA MET A 297 31.72 -10.31 -8.10
C MET A 297 32.12 -9.73 -9.47
N GLY A 298 32.27 -8.41 -9.60
CA GLY A 298 32.63 -7.73 -10.86
C GLY A 298 31.45 -7.20 -11.69
N TYR A 299 30.22 -7.37 -11.22
CA TYR A 299 28.98 -6.94 -11.87
C TYR A 299 28.50 -5.60 -11.31
N GLY A 300 29.32 -4.56 -11.49
CA GLY A 300 29.11 -3.23 -10.90
C GLY A 300 27.87 -2.50 -11.42
N GLU A 301 27.44 -2.76 -12.66
CA GLU A 301 26.22 -2.19 -13.23
C GLU A 301 24.98 -2.83 -12.59
N GLU A 302 24.93 -4.15 -12.53
CA GLU A 302 23.83 -4.94 -11.99
C GLU A 302 23.64 -4.70 -10.48
N ALA A 303 24.74 -4.45 -9.76
CA ALA A 303 24.74 -4.14 -8.33
C ALA A 303 23.95 -2.87 -7.96
N LEU A 304 23.72 -1.95 -8.89
CA LEU A 304 23.02 -0.69 -8.63
C LEU A 304 21.52 -0.87 -8.44
N GLY A 305 20.93 -1.87 -9.10
CA GLY A 305 19.48 -2.08 -9.20
C GLY A 305 18.76 -0.96 -9.95
N ARG A 306 17.42 -0.95 -9.84
CA ARG A 306 16.53 -0.03 -10.58
C ARG A 306 15.79 0.97 -9.70
N ASN A 307 16.15 1.04 -8.41
CA ASN A 307 15.51 1.90 -7.41
C ASN A 307 13.98 1.74 -7.39
N ALA A 308 13.52 0.50 -7.53
CA ALA A 308 12.11 0.17 -7.71
C ALA A 308 11.42 -0.02 -6.35
N ILE A 309 10.39 0.80 -6.10
CA ILE A 309 9.55 0.66 -4.91
C ILE A 309 8.43 -0.38 -5.11
N ALA A 310 8.06 -0.61 -6.38
CA ALA A 310 7.18 -1.65 -6.84
C ALA A 310 7.68 -2.21 -8.18
N ALA A 311 7.30 -3.42 -8.50
CA ALA A 311 7.63 -4.10 -9.75
C ALA A 311 6.47 -4.99 -10.17
N GLY A 312 6.57 -5.58 -11.36
CA GLY A 312 5.69 -6.65 -11.80
C GLY A 312 6.42 -7.63 -12.69
N PHE A 313 6.05 -8.91 -12.62
CA PHE A 313 6.63 -9.98 -13.43
C PHE A 313 5.59 -10.50 -14.41
N GLN A 314 5.89 -10.41 -15.72
CA GLN A 314 4.95 -10.77 -16.76
C GLN A 314 4.60 -12.26 -16.67
N GLY A 315 5.62 -13.12 -16.60
CA GLY A 315 5.46 -14.57 -16.55
C GLY A 315 4.73 -15.11 -17.79
N GLN A 316 3.41 -15.13 -17.72
CA GLN A 316 2.57 -15.63 -18.79
C GLN A 316 2.67 -14.74 -20.05
N ARG A 317 2.82 -15.30 -21.25
CA ARG A 317 2.89 -16.74 -21.56
C ARG A 317 4.32 -17.21 -21.82
N GLN A 318 5.17 -16.32 -22.33
CA GLN A 318 6.44 -16.68 -22.95
C GLN A 318 7.42 -17.29 -21.96
N TRP A 319 7.46 -16.79 -20.72
CA TRP A 319 8.31 -17.36 -19.69
C TRP A 319 7.76 -18.70 -19.21
N THR A 320 6.51 -18.72 -18.77
CA THR A 320 5.88 -19.90 -18.13
C THR A 320 5.62 -21.06 -19.08
N ASP A 321 5.57 -20.81 -20.39
CA ASP A 321 5.51 -21.86 -21.42
C ASP A 321 6.83 -22.67 -21.50
N HIS A 322 7.93 -22.20 -20.89
CA HIS A 322 9.24 -22.83 -20.97
C HIS A 322 9.95 -23.01 -19.62
N PHE A 323 9.95 -21.99 -18.77
CA PHE A 323 10.61 -21.95 -17.46
C PHE A 323 9.61 -22.02 -16.30
N PRO A 324 10.05 -22.46 -15.10
CA PRO A 324 9.24 -22.40 -13.88
C PRO A 324 8.57 -21.05 -13.66
N ASN A 325 7.32 -21.05 -13.23
CA ASN A 325 6.53 -19.83 -13.06
C ASN A 325 7.06 -18.91 -11.93
N GLY A 326 6.44 -17.73 -11.81
CA GLY A 326 6.82 -16.71 -10.84
C GLY A 326 6.30 -16.94 -9.42
N ASP A 327 5.52 -18.00 -9.18
CA ASP A 327 4.67 -18.08 -7.98
C ASP A 327 5.45 -17.96 -6.67
N PHE A 328 6.51 -18.77 -6.53
CA PHE A 328 7.37 -18.71 -5.35
C PHE A 328 8.04 -17.35 -5.19
N MET A 329 8.56 -16.78 -6.28
CA MET A 329 9.20 -15.46 -6.29
C MET A 329 8.22 -14.37 -5.82
N GLU A 330 7.02 -14.35 -6.39
CA GLU A 330 5.98 -13.36 -6.07
C GLU A 330 5.50 -13.50 -4.64
N ALA A 331 5.24 -14.73 -4.19
CA ALA A 331 4.81 -15.03 -2.82
C ALA A 331 5.88 -14.62 -1.79
N ILE A 332 7.13 -15.06 -1.95
CA ILE A 332 8.19 -14.84 -0.95
C ILE A 332 8.64 -13.38 -0.92
N LEU A 333 8.67 -12.68 -2.07
CA LEU A 333 9.02 -11.26 -2.11
C LEU A 333 7.93 -10.39 -1.48
N CYS A 334 6.66 -10.70 -1.74
CA CYS A 334 5.53 -9.98 -1.12
C CYS A 334 5.33 -10.32 0.36
N SER A 335 5.94 -11.40 0.86
CA SER A 335 5.93 -11.77 2.27
C SER A 335 6.87 -10.91 3.11
N SER A 336 6.56 -10.78 4.39
CA SER A 336 7.36 -10.04 5.38
C SER A 336 8.57 -10.81 5.92
N PHE A 337 8.95 -11.93 5.31
CA PHE A 337 10.08 -12.75 5.72
C PHE A 337 10.56 -13.66 4.58
N ASP A 338 11.83 -14.06 4.63
CA ASP A 338 12.44 -15.10 3.80
C ASP A 338 13.63 -15.75 4.51
N TRP A 339 14.52 -16.42 3.78
CA TRP A 339 15.74 -17.04 4.31
C TRP A 339 16.74 -16.08 4.94
N ASN A 340 16.61 -14.76 4.72
CA ASN A 340 17.38 -13.72 5.40
C ASN A 340 16.65 -13.16 6.63
N GLY A 341 15.51 -13.74 7.01
CA GLY A 341 14.72 -13.38 8.19
C GLY A 341 13.56 -12.44 7.89
N ILE A 342 13.00 -11.84 8.94
CA ILE A 342 11.84 -10.94 8.88
C ILE A 342 12.28 -9.59 8.33
N ARG A 343 11.57 -9.06 7.33
CA ARG A 343 11.93 -7.85 6.59
C ARG A 343 10.73 -7.11 6.02
N GLN A 344 10.96 -5.88 5.56
CA GLN A 344 9.97 -5.17 4.75
C GLN A 344 9.62 -5.99 3.49
N PRO A 345 8.32 -6.18 3.19
CA PRO A 345 7.89 -6.85 1.96
C PRO A 345 8.27 -6.03 0.72
N PHE A 346 8.46 -6.71 -0.41
CA PHE A 346 8.55 -6.08 -1.73
C PHE A 346 7.17 -6.07 -2.38
N ILE A 347 6.89 -5.06 -3.19
CA ILE A 347 5.64 -5.01 -3.96
C ILE A 347 5.96 -5.53 -5.36
N LEU A 348 5.55 -6.77 -5.64
CA LEU A 348 5.75 -7.44 -6.92
C LEU A 348 4.40 -7.94 -7.44
N ALA A 349 3.91 -7.34 -8.53
CA ALA A 349 2.63 -7.69 -9.13
C ALA A 349 2.76 -8.90 -10.07
N THR A 350 1.93 -9.92 -9.82
CA THR A 350 1.68 -11.03 -10.73
C THR A 350 1.22 -10.50 -12.09
N GLU A 351 1.65 -11.17 -13.16
CA GLU A 351 1.29 -10.87 -14.56
C GLU A 351 1.66 -9.45 -15.02
N ASN A 352 2.62 -8.85 -14.33
CA ASN A 352 3.03 -7.46 -14.50
C ASN A 352 1.85 -6.48 -14.48
N ASP A 353 0.77 -6.79 -13.76
CA ASP A 353 -0.36 -5.88 -13.63
C ASP A 353 0.05 -4.67 -12.77
N SER A 354 0.57 -3.65 -13.45
CA SER A 354 1.11 -2.45 -12.84
C SER A 354 0.06 -1.64 -12.06
N LEU A 355 -1.22 -1.76 -12.41
CA LEU A 355 -2.30 -1.09 -11.72
C LEU A 355 -2.69 -1.82 -10.42
N ASN A 356 -2.60 -3.15 -10.40
CA ASN A 356 -2.66 -3.88 -9.13
C ASN A 356 -1.42 -3.62 -8.28
N GLY A 357 -0.23 -3.55 -8.90
CA GLY A 357 1.01 -3.14 -8.23
C GLY A 357 0.91 -1.76 -7.59
N ALA A 358 0.27 -0.79 -8.25
CA ALA A 358 -0.02 0.52 -7.67
C ALA A 358 -1.02 0.43 -6.49
N ALA A 359 -2.06 -0.40 -6.61
CA ALA A 359 -3.00 -0.64 -5.52
C ALA A 359 -2.32 -1.26 -4.29
N MET A 360 -1.51 -2.31 -4.48
CA MET A 360 -0.67 -2.90 -3.44
C MET A 360 0.26 -1.83 -2.84
N LEU A 361 0.93 -1.03 -3.67
CA LEU A 361 1.81 0.03 -3.19
C LEU A 361 1.06 1.03 -2.29
N PHE A 362 -0.16 1.44 -2.66
CA PHE A 362 -0.97 2.33 -1.82
C PHE A 362 -1.28 1.70 -0.45
N GLY A 363 -1.72 0.44 -0.44
CA GLY A 363 -1.96 -0.29 0.81
C GLY A 363 -0.70 -0.39 1.66
N HIS A 364 0.43 -0.80 1.06
CA HIS A 364 1.70 -0.97 1.77
C HIS A 364 2.22 0.35 2.36
N LEU A 365 2.16 1.45 1.63
CA LEU A 365 2.64 2.74 2.12
C LEU A 365 1.76 3.30 3.24
N LEU A 366 0.47 2.94 3.29
CA LEU A 366 -0.44 3.36 4.34
C LEU A 366 -0.36 2.47 5.59
N THR A 367 -0.16 1.16 5.44
CA THR A 367 -0.23 0.21 6.56
C THR A 367 1.13 -0.31 7.03
N SER A 368 2.16 -0.22 6.18
CA SER A 368 3.45 -0.88 6.34
C SER A 368 3.37 -2.42 6.40
N THR A 369 2.24 -3.02 6.04
CA THR A 369 2.04 -4.48 6.01
C THR A 369 2.34 -5.05 4.62
N ALA A 370 2.54 -6.36 4.55
CA ALA A 370 2.42 -7.10 3.29
C ALA A 370 1.04 -6.88 2.64
N GLN A 371 0.97 -7.09 1.33
CA GLN A 371 -0.25 -6.93 0.53
C GLN A 371 -0.50 -8.21 -0.23
N VAL A 372 -1.76 -8.59 -0.37
CA VAL A 372 -2.14 -9.81 -1.09
C VAL A 372 -2.72 -9.43 -2.44
N PHE A 373 -2.12 -9.95 -3.49
CA PHE A 373 -2.65 -9.92 -4.85
C PHE A 373 -3.69 -11.04 -4.99
N ALA A 374 -4.81 -10.81 -5.67
CA ALA A 374 -5.81 -11.84 -5.93
C ALA A 374 -6.58 -11.62 -7.23
N ASP A 375 -7.01 -12.71 -7.89
CA ASP A 375 -8.14 -12.63 -8.81
C ASP A 375 -9.44 -12.51 -8.02
N VAL A 376 -10.35 -11.69 -8.53
CA VAL A 376 -11.76 -11.64 -8.14
C VAL A 376 -12.49 -12.73 -8.93
N ARG A 377 -12.27 -13.98 -8.50
CA ARG A 377 -12.53 -15.17 -9.32
C ARG A 377 -14.00 -15.54 -9.43
N THR A 378 -14.74 -15.54 -8.33
CA THR A 378 -16.12 -16.04 -8.33
C THR A 378 -16.98 -15.38 -7.26
N TYR A 379 -18.19 -14.99 -7.64
CA TYR A 379 -19.24 -14.63 -6.70
C TYR A 379 -20.04 -15.88 -6.35
N TRP A 380 -20.10 -16.19 -5.06
CA TRP A 380 -20.90 -17.26 -4.50
C TRP A 380 -22.14 -16.69 -3.81
N SER A 381 -23.29 -16.74 -4.48
CA SER A 381 -24.57 -16.38 -3.84
C SER A 381 -24.94 -17.38 -2.74
N PRO A 382 -25.73 -16.97 -1.73
CA PRO A 382 -26.21 -17.88 -0.70
C PRO A 382 -26.90 -19.13 -1.27
N GLU A 383 -27.74 -18.95 -2.29
CA GLU A 383 -28.46 -20.03 -2.97
C GLU A 383 -27.51 -20.95 -3.74
N ALA A 384 -26.44 -20.40 -4.33
CA ALA A 384 -25.44 -21.18 -5.03
C ALA A 384 -24.64 -22.05 -4.06
N ILE A 385 -24.26 -21.51 -2.89
CA ILE A 385 -23.57 -22.26 -1.83
C ILE A 385 -24.47 -23.38 -1.33
N GLU A 386 -25.73 -23.08 -0.98
CA GLU A 386 -26.69 -24.07 -0.47
C GLU A 386 -26.96 -25.16 -1.51
N ARG A 387 -27.14 -24.82 -2.78
CA ARG A 387 -27.37 -25.79 -3.85
C ARG A 387 -26.23 -26.79 -4.03
N VAL A 388 -24.97 -26.35 -3.93
CA VAL A 388 -23.81 -27.21 -4.23
C VAL A 388 -23.24 -27.92 -3.01
N THR A 389 -23.49 -27.39 -1.81
CA THR A 389 -22.94 -27.94 -0.56
C THR A 389 -23.99 -28.48 0.40
N GLY A 390 -25.27 -28.12 0.22
CA GLY A 390 -26.34 -28.36 1.18
C GLY A 390 -26.28 -27.45 2.42
N TYR A 391 -25.33 -26.52 2.49
CA TYR A 391 -25.14 -25.60 3.61
C TYR A 391 -25.70 -24.22 3.30
N LYS A 392 -26.60 -23.74 4.16
CA LYS A 392 -27.10 -22.36 4.12
C LYS A 392 -26.11 -21.43 4.82
N PRO A 393 -25.49 -20.46 4.13
CA PRO A 393 -24.55 -19.52 4.76
C PRO A 393 -25.18 -18.70 5.88
N THR A 394 -24.39 -18.39 6.90
CA THR A 394 -24.79 -17.58 8.06
C THR A 394 -23.66 -16.61 8.45
N GLY A 395 -23.95 -15.67 9.37
CA GLY A 395 -22.98 -14.68 9.82
C GLY A 395 -22.51 -13.78 8.66
N LEU A 396 -21.21 -13.50 8.58
CA LEU A 396 -20.65 -12.64 7.52
C LEU A 396 -20.90 -13.17 6.10
N ALA A 397 -21.10 -14.48 5.93
CA ALA A 397 -21.38 -15.10 4.63
C ALA A 397 -22.85 -15.10 4.24
N GLU A 398 -23.78 -14.62 5.09
CA GLU A 398 -25.23 -14.78 4.88
C GLU A 398 -25.73 -14.14 3.57
N ASN A 399 -25.05 -13.09 3.09
CA ASN A 399 -25.39 -12.34 1.88
C ASN A 399 -24.57 -12.77 0.65
N GLY A 400 -23.79 -13.84 0.78
CA GLY A 400 -22.87 -14.35 -0.24
C GLY A 400 -21.43 -13.94 -0.01
N LEU A 401 -20.54 -14.49 -0.83
CA LEU A 401 -19.10 -14.33 -0.72
C LEU A 401 -18.47 -14.07 -2.09
N ILE A 402 -17.30 -13.46 -2.08
CA ILE A 402 -16.41 -13.38 -3.24
C ILE A 402 -15.21 -14.28 -2.95
N HIS A 403 -14.90 -15.19 -3.88
CA HIS A 403 -13.68 -16.00 -3.87
C HIS A 403 -12.55 -15.16 -4.43
N LEU A 404 -11.61 -14.78 -3.57
CA LEU A 404 -10.36 -14.13 -3.94
C LEU A 404 -9.27 -15.21 -3.98
N ILE A 405 -8.65 -15.41 -5.14
CA ILE A 405 -7.68 -16.49 -5.34
C ILE A 405 -6.74 -16.14 -6.49
N ASN A 406 -5.51 -15.72 -6.19
CA ASN A 406 -4.54 -15.45 -7.25
C ASN A 406 -4.19 -16.73 -8.02
N SER A 407 -3.64 -16.59 -9.24
CA SER A 407 -3.19 -17.69 -10.08
C SER A 407 -1.87 -18.33 -9.61
N GLY A 408 -1.75 -18.58 -8.30
CA GLY A 408 -0.65 -19.35 -7.70
C GLY A 408 0.15 -18.64 -6.62
N ALA A 409 0.20 -17.31 -6.60
CA ALA A 409 1.07 -16.56 -5.67
C ALA A 409 0.30 -15.69 -4.68
N ALA A 410 0.65 -15.71 -3.39
CA ALA A 410 0.22 -14.69 -2.45
C ALA A 410 1.25 -14.50 -1.34
N ALA A 411 1.32 -13.29 -0.77
CA ALA A 411 2.11 -13.05 0.43
C ALA A 411 1.63 -14.00 1.54
N LEU A 412 2.56 -14.71 2.19
CA LEU A 412 2.27 -15.71 3.21
C LEU A 412 1.65 -15.09 4.47
N ASP A 413 1.89 -13.81 4.71
CA ASP A 413 1.15 -12.98 5.67
C ASP A 413 -0.37 -13.10 5.49
N GLY A 414 -0.83 -13.27 4.24
CA GLY A 414 -2.23 -13.45 3.86
C GLY A 414 -2.91 -14.69 4.42
N SER A 415 -2.15 -15.67 4.94
CA SER A 415 -2.72 -16.78 5.72
C SER A 415 -3.51 -16.30 6.95
N GLY A 416 -3.17 -15.12 7.50
CA GLY A 416 -3.81 -14.58 8.70
C GLY A 416 -3.36 -15.27 10.00
N GLU A 417 -2.21 -15.98 9.96
CA GLU A 417 -1.66 -16.67 11.14
C GLU A 417 -0.97 -15.75 12.14
N GLN A 418 -0.59 -14.54 11.72
CA GLN A 418 -0.17 -13.49 12.64
C GLN A 418 -1.38 -13.05 13.47
N THR A 419 -1.13 -12.61 14.71
CA THR A 419 -2.23 -12.24 15.60
C THR A 419 -2.06 -10.86 16.22
N ARG A 420 -3.19 -10.17 16.39
CA ARG A 420 -3.30 -8.96 17.21
C ARG A 420 -4.52 -9.12 18.11
N ASP A 421 -4.33 -9.01 19.41
CA ASP A 421 -5.38 -9.23 20.42
C ASP A 421 -6.12 -10.57 20.26
N GLY A 422 -5.38 -11.63 19.91
CA GLY A 422 -5.92 -12.97 19.69
C GLY A 422 -6.73 -13.16 18.39
N LYS A 423 -6.83 -12.15 17.53
CA LYS A 423 -7.51 -12.19 16.23
C LYS A 423 -6.51 -12.28 15.08
N PRO A 424 -6.88 -12.90 13.93
CA PRO A 424 -6.02 -12.97 12.75
C PRO A 424 -5.71 -11.57 12.22
N ALA A 425 -4.47 -11.37 11.78
CA ALA A 425 -3.96 -10.09 11.32
C ALA A 425 -2.86 -10.24 10.26
N MET A 426 -2.51 -9.12 9.64
CA MET A 426 -1.21 -8.94 8.96
C MET A 426 -0.55 -7.70 9.57
N LYS A 427 0.70 -7.81 9.98
CA LYS A 427 1.39 -6.78 10.78
C LYS A 427 2.54 -6.14 10.00
N PRO A 428 2.94 -4.92 10.37
CA PRO A 428 4.22 -4.39 9.94
C PRO A 428 5.35 -5.32 10.38
N PHE A 429 6.36 -5.51 9.54
CA PHE A 429 7.36 -6.55 9.76
C PHE A 429 8.07 -6.45 11.11
N TRP A 430 8.27 -5.24 11.63
CA TRP A 430 8.92 -5.00 12.93
C TRP A 430 8.06 -5.43 14.15
N GLU A 431 6.82 -5.84 13.94
CA GLU A 431 5.91 -6.37 14.97
C GLU A 431 5.66 -7.87 14.83
N ILE A 432 6.21 -8.51 13.80
CA ILE A 432 6.06 -9.95 13.54
C ILE A 432 7.08 -10.70 14.39
N SER A 433 6.62 -11.71 15.14
CA SER A 433 7.53 -12.60 15.87
C SER A 433 8.03 -13.75 14.98
N PRO A 434 9.20 -14.34 15.28
CA PRO A 434 9.69 -15.53 14.59
C PRO A 434 8.66 -16.69 14.55
N GLU A 435 7.88 -16.85 15.61
CA GLU A 435 6.84 -17.87 15.73
C GLU A 435 5.66 -17.60 14.77
N GLU A 436 5.28 -16.34 14.58
CA GLU A 436 4.21 -16.01 13.63
C GLU A 436 4.66 -16.16 12.18
N ALA A 437 5.91 -15.81 11.86
CA ALA A 437 6.50 -16.07 10.55
C ALA A 437 6.53 -17.59 10.26
N ALA A 438 6.93 -18.40 11.25
CA ALA A 438 6.89 -19.86 11.15
C ALA A 438 5.47 -20.40 10.93
N LYS A 439 4.46 -19.89 11.64
CA LYS A 439 3.06 -20.30 11.44
C LYS A 439 2.52 -19.97 10.06
N CYS A 440 2.84 -18.80 9.52
CA CYS A 440 2.47 -18.45 8.14
C CYS A 440 3.01 -19.47 7.12
N LEU A 441 4.25 -19.96 7.31
CA LEU A 441 4.82 -21.01 6.47
C LEU A 441 4.19 -22.37 6.70
N GLU A 442 3.91 -22.74 7.95
CA GLU A 442 3.24 -24.01 8.28
C GLU A 442 1.82 -24.10 7.72
N ALA A 443 1.13 -22.96 7.62
CA ALA A 443 -0.18 -22.85 6.98
C ALA A 443 -0.11 -22.89 5.45
N THR A 444 1.09 -22.88 4.86
CA THR A 444 1.28 -22.85 3.41
C THR A 444 1.84 -24.18 2.88
N SER A 445 1.18 -24.72 1.88
CA SER A 445 1.65 -25.86 1.10
C SER A 445 2.15 -25.41 -0.27
N TRP A 446 3.33 -25.88 -0.69
CA TRP A 446 3.90 -25.51 -1.99
C TRP A 446 3.52 -26.54 -3.05
N ARG A 447 2.55 -26.21 -3.90
CA ARG A 447 1.91 -27.16 -4.83
C ARG A 447 2.61 -27.11 -6.19
N PRO A 448 3.04 -28.25 -6.76
CA PRO A 448 3.55 -28.28 -8.13
C PRO A 448 2.55 -27.63 -9.08
N ALA A 449 3.02 -26.64 -9.85
CA ALA A 449 2.17 -25.87 -10.74
C ALA A 449 1.45 -26.75 -11.76
N SER A 450 0.24 -26.36 -12.15
CA SER A 450 -0.54 -27.06 -13.18
C SER A 450 0.16 -26.94 -14.54
N LEU A 451 0.71 -28.05 -15.05
CA LEU A 451 1.50 -28.11 -16.29
C LEU A 451 0.67 -27.85 -17.54
N GLY A 452 -0.66 -27.91 -17.43
CA GLY A 452 -1.58 -27.47 -18.49
C GLY A 452 -1.50 -25.97 -18.76
N TYR A 453 -1.20 -25.17 -17.72
CA TYR A 453 -1.03 -23.72 -17.80
C TYR A 453 0.46 -23.32 -17.78
N PHE A 454 1.21 -23.85 -16.81
CA PHE A 454 2.61 -23.52 -16.53
C PHE A 454 3.52 -24.67 -16.96
N ARG A 455 3.76 -24.80 -18.28
CA ARG A 455 4.50 -25.93 -18.87
C ARG A 455 5.93 -26.06 -18.33
N GLY A 456 6.53 -24.94 -17.92
CA GLY A 456 7.85 -24.93 -17.31
C GLY A 456 7.90 -25.42 -15.85
N GLY A 457 6.76 -25.69 -15.21
CA GLY A 457 6.69 -26.06 -13.79
C GLY A 457 6.62 -24.85 -12.87
N GLY A 458 7.08 -25.02 -11.62
CA GLY A 458 6.97 -24.02 -10.55
C GLY A 458 6.15 -24.53 -9.36
N PHE A 459 6.00 -23.70 -8.34
CA PHE A 459 5.31 -24.06 -7.09
C PHE A 459 4.40 -22.94 -6.60
N SER A 460 3.10 -23.20 -6.60
CA SER A 460 2.07 -22.30 -6.10
C SER A 460 2.01 -22.32 -4.56
N SER A 461 1.74 -21.17 -3.95
CA SER A 461 1.58 -21.00 -2.49
C SER A 461 0.13 -21.25 -2.07
N ASP A 462 -0.22 -22.48 -1.73
CA ASP A 462 -1.57 -22.88 -1.30
C ASP A 462 -1.75 -22.65 0.20
N PHE A 463 -2.67 -21.78 0.57
CA PHE A 463 -3.13 -21.57 1.95
C PHE A 463 -4.58 -21.07 1.95
N LEU A 464 -5.25 -21.20 3.10
CA LEU A 464 -6.56 -20.63 3.35
C LEU A 464 -6.44 -19.47 4.35
N SER A 465 -6.81 -18.25 3.95
CA SER A 465 -6.83 -17.11 4.86
C SER A 465 -7.84 -17.34 6.00
N ARG A 466 -7.38 -17.18 7.25
CA ARG A 466 -8.24 -17.27 8.43
C ARG A 466 -9.37 -16.24 8.41
N GLY A 467 -10.57 -16.68 8.80
CA GLY A 467 -11.78 -15.86 8.87
C GLY A 467 -11.81 -14.83 10.00
N GLY A 468 -12.63 -13.80 9.82
CA GLY A 468 -12.82 -12.72 10.79
C GLY A 468 -11.76 -11.61 10.74
N MET A 469 -10.81 -11.67 9.80
CA MET A 469 -9.80 -10.64 9.60
C MET A 469 -10.42 -9.46 8.83
N PRO A 470 -10.41 -8.22 9.38
CA PRO A 470 -10.84 -7.06 8.62
C PRO A 470 -9.85 -6.81 7.48
N ILE A 471 -10.36 -6.62 6.27
CA ILE A 471 -9.54 -6.29 5.10
C ILE A 471 -10.19 -5.19 4.28
N THR A 472 -9.38 -4.51 3.48
CA THR A 472 -9.83 -3.55 2.46
C THR A 472 -9.34 -4.03 1.11
N MET A 473 -10.26 -4.41 0.23
CA MET A 473 -9.96 -4.70 -1.17
C MET A 473 -9.88 -3.39 -1.95
N LEU A 474 -8.89 -3.25 -2.83
CA LEU A 474 -8.65 -2.04 -3.61
C LEU A 474 -8.14 -2.34 -5.02
N ARG A 475 -8.51 -1.47 -5.97
CA ARG A 475 -8.09 -1.54 -7.37
C ARG A 475 -7.97 -0.16 -7.99
N VAL A 476 -6.87 0.07 -8.71
CA VAL A 476 -6.72 1.21 -9.61
C VAL A 476 -7.07 0.77 -11.03
N ASN A 477 -7.83 1.57 -11.76
CA ASN A 477 -8.09 1.37 -13.18
C ASN A 477 -7.82 2.65 -13.96
N ILE A 478 -7.44 2.56 -15.23
CA ILE A 478 -7.30 3.72 -16.12
C ILE A 478 -8.46 3.70 -17.11
N ILE A 479 -9.26 4.78 -17.12
CA ILE A 479 -10.40 4.94 -18.00
C ILE A 479 -10.07 5.98 -19.07
N LYS A 480 -10.14 5.60 -20.34
CA LYS A 480 -9.86 6.51 -21.45
C LYS A 480 -10.78 7.74 -21.40
N GLY A 481 -10.17 8.93 -21.42
CA GLY A 481 -10.89 10.22 -21.35
C GLY A 481 -11.17 10.71 -19.92
N LEU A 482 -10.90 9.89 -18.89
CA LEU A 482 -11.06 10.25 -17.49
C LEU A 482 -9.72 10.19 -16.73
N GLY A 483 -8.89 9.18 -16.99
CA GLY A 483 -7.65 8.93 -16.27
C GLY A 483 -7.80 7.83 -15.21
N PRO A 484 -6.93 7.80 -14.19
CA PRO A 484 -6.99 6.79 -13.13
C PRO A 484 -8.23 6.98 -12.26
N VAL A 485 -8.82 5.87 -11.81
CA VAL A 485 -9.89 5.83 -10.81
C VAL A 485 -9.55 4.78 -9.75
N LEU A 486 -10.00 4.97 -8.51
CA LEU A 486 -9.82 4.03 -7.41
C LEU A 486 -11.15 3.39 -7.00
N GLN A 487 -11.13 2.07 -6.77
CA GLN A 487 -12.21 1.31 -6.15
C GLN A 487 -11.75 0.79 -4.80
N VAL A 488 -12.64 0.84 -3.80
CA VAL A 488 -12.37 0.44 -2.41
C VAL A 488 -13.55 -0.38 -1.88
N ALA A 489 -13.31 -1.54 -1.28
CA ALA A 489 -14.33 -2.33 -0.61
C ALA A 489 -13.79 -2.83 0.74
N GLU A 490 -14.21 -2.21 1.84
CA GLU A 490 -13.96 -2.71 3.19
C GLU A 490 -14.84 -3.94 3.46
N GLY A 491 -14.31 -4.92 4.17
CA GLY A 491 -15.02 -6.15 4.49
C GLY A 491 -14.21 -7.05 5.41
N TYR A 492 -14.53 -8.34 5.38
CA TYR A 492 -13.91 -9.33 6.25
C TYR A 492 -13.59 -10.60 5.48
N THR A 493 -12.51 -11.27 5.88
CA THR A 493 -12.32 -12.69 5.53
C THR A 493 -13.34 -13.55 6.30
N VAL A 494 -13.70 -14.71 5.76
CA VAL A 494 -14.71 -15.60 6.35
C VAL A 494 -14.23 -17.04 6.39
N ASP A 495 -14.42 -17.70 7.53
CA ASP A 495 -14.26 -19.15 7.64
C ASP A 495 -15.54 -19.84 7.15
N LEU A 496 -15.38 -20.78 6.24
CA LEU A 496 -16.42 -21.74 5.88
C LEU A 496 -16.17 -23.05 6.63
N PRO A 497 -17.21 -23.85 6.94
CA PRO A 497 -17.00 -25.21 7.39
C PRO A 497 -16.11 -25.96 6.40
N GLU A 498 -15.15 -26.74 6.89
CA GLU A 498 -14.12 -27.44 6.09
C GLU A 498 -14.70 -28.11 4.84
N LYS A 499 -15.73 -28.96 5.02
CA LYS A 499 -16.41 -29.63 3.90
C LYS A 499 -17.02 -28.67 2.87
N VAL A 500 -17.52 -27.52 3.29
CA VAL A 500 -18.07 -26.49 2.38
C VAL A 500 -16.92 -25.86 1.60
N HIS A 501 -15.84 -25.45 2.29
CA HIS A 501 -14.63 -24.95 1.64
C HIS A 501 -14.11 -25.95 0.61
N ASP A 502 -13.90 -27.22 0.99
CA ASP A 502 -13.36 -28.25 0.10
C ASP A 502 -14.21 -28.43 -1.17
N ILE A 503 -15.54 -28.40 -1.06
CA ILE A 503 -16.43 -28.53 -2.23
C ILE A 503 -16.27 -27.33 -3.18
N LEU A 504 -16.11 -26.12 -2.65
CA LEU A 504 -15.97 -24.89 -3.45
C LEU A 504 -14.56 -24.70 -4.00
N ASP A 505 -13.55 -25.15 -3.27
CA ASP A 505 -12.14 -25.00 -3.59
C ASP A 505 -11.68 -26.00 -4.65
N ASN A 506 -11.99 -27.30 -4.45
CA ASN A 506 -11.63 -28.37 -5.39
C ASN A 506 -12.22 -28.22 -6.79
N ARG A 507 -13.31 -27.46 -6.94
CA ARG A 507 -13.96 -27.17 -8.23
C ARG A 507 -13.42 -25.90 -8.91
N THR A 508 -12.53 -25.16 -8.26
CA THR A 508 -12.01 -23.87 -8.73
C THR A 508 -10.53 -23.98 -9.08
N ASP A 509 -9.65 -24.01 -8.08
CA ASP A 509 -8.25 -24.43 -8.19
C ASP A 509 -7.68 -24.66 -6.78
N PRO A 510 -7.58 -25.93 -6.30
CA PRO A 510 -7.14 -26.25 -4.94
C PRO A 510 -5.61 -26.24 -4.79
N THR A 511 -4.89 -25.65 -5.74
CA THR A 511 -3.43 -25.47 -5.65
C THR A 511 -3.02 -24.03 -5.38
N TRP A 512 -4.00 -23.13 -5.26
CA TRP A 512 -3.81 -21.69 -5.19
C TRP A 512 -4.33 -21.11 -3.86
N PRO A 513 -3.82 -19.95 -3.42
CA PRO A 513 -4.19 -19.37 -2.12
C PRO A 513 -5.61 -18.83 -2.11
N THR A 514 -6.47 -19.32 -1.23
CA THR A 514 -7.88 -18.93 -1.12
C THR A 514 -8.13 -17.93 0.01
N THR A 515 -8.86 -16.86 -0.31
CA THR A 515 -9.49 -15.95 0.67
C THR A 515 -10.98 -15.81 0.36
N TRP A 516 -11.84 -16.16 1.32
CA TRP A 516 -13.28 -15.92 1.22
C TRP A 516 -13.62 -14.53 1.76
N PHE A 517 -14.13 -13.65 0.90
CA PHE A 517 -14.36 -12.25 1.23
C PHE A 517 -15.85 -11.89 1.30
N ALA A 518 -16.24 -11.25 2.39
CA ALA A 518 -17.56 -10.63 2.57
C ALA A 518 -17.42 -9.10 2.64
N PRO A 519 -17.82 -8.34 1.61
CA PRO A 519 -17.80 -6.88 1.65
C PRO A 519 -18.90 -6.33 2.60
N ILE A 520 -18.62 -5.22 3.27
CA ILE A 520 -19.65 -4.48 4.02
C ILE A 520 -20.65 -3.88 3.03
N LEU A 521 -21.92 -4.21 3.23
CA LEU A 521 -23.03 -3.70 2.41
C LEU A 521 -23.61 -2.42 3.02
N THR A 522 -24.01 -1.49 2.16
CA THR A 522 -24.60 -0.20 2.54
C THR A 522 -26.07 -0.07 2.14
N GLY A 523 -26.57 -1.02 1.33
CA GLY A 523 -27.90 -0.94 0.73
C GLY A 523 -28.02 0.07 -0.42
N LYS A 524 -26.91 0.70 -0.83
CA LYS A 524 -26.88 1.75 -1.86
C LYS A 524 -25.79 1.48 -2.90
N GLY A 525 -26.00 1.97 -4.12
CA GLY A 525 -25.02 1.93 -5.20
C GLY A 525 -24.50 0.51 -5.49
N ALA A 526 -23.18 0.39 -5.65
CA ALA A 526 -22.49 -0.89 -5.89
C ALA A 526 -22.44 -1.81 -4.66
N PHE A 527 -22.86 -1.34 -3.48
CA PHE A 527 -22.83 -2.09 -2.21
C PHE A 527 -24.24 -2.43 -1.71
N LYS A 528 -25.22 -2.53 -2.62
CA LYS A 528 -26.57 -3.00 -2.31
C LYS A 528 -26.62 -4.50 -1.97
N ASP A 529 -25.75 -5.28 -2.59
CA ASP A 529 -25.58 -6.73 -2.39
C ASP A 529 -24.17 -7.14 -2.84
N VAL A 530 -23.70 -8.33 -2.42
CA VAL A 530 -22.35 -8.82 -2.71
C VAL A 530 -22.14 -9.03 -4.22
N TYR A 531 -23.19 -9.43 -4.94
CA TYR A 531 -23.16 -9.54 -6.40
C TYR A 531 -22.78 -8.21 -7.04
N SER A 532 -23.40 -7.11 -6.62
CA SER A 532 -23.17 -5.78 -7.16
C SER A 532 -21.76 -5.30 -6.91
N VAL A 533 -21.13 -5.71 -5.80
CA VAL A 533 -19.73 -5.41 -5.53
C VAL A 533 -18.84 -6.05 -6.60
N MET A 534 -19.02 -7.35 -6.86
CA MET A 534 -18.24 -8.03 -7.90
C MET A 534 -18.57 -7.52 -9.31
N ALA A 535 -19.85 -7.32 -9.61
CA ALA A 535 -20.31 -6.89 -10.94
C ALA A 535 -19.83 -5.48 -11.32
N ASN A 536 -19.52 -4.63 -10.34
CA ASN A 536 -18.97 -3.29 -10.58
C ASN A 536 -17.45 -3.24 -10.40
N TRP A 537 -16.78 -4.34 -10.05
CA TRP A 537 -15.33 -4.37 -9.97
C TRP A 537 -14.71 -4.24 -11.36
N GLY A 538 -13.78 -3.29 -11.54
CA GLY A 538 -13.35 -2.82 -12.86
C GLY A 538 -12.26 -3.65 -13.54
N ALA A 539 -11.80 -4.75 -12.92
CA ALA A 539 -10.75 -5.62 -13.43
C ALA A 539 -10.95 -7.07 -12.94
N ASN A 540 -10.20 -8.02 -13.48
CA ASN A 540 -10.13 -9.37 -12.93
C ASN A 540 -9.33 -9.42 -11.62
N HIS A 541 -8.36 -8.51 -11.43
CA HIS A 541 -7.55 -8.46 -10.21
C HIS A 541 -8.08 -7.47 -9.17
N GLY A 542 -7.79 -7.78 -7.92
CA GLY A 542 -7.76 -6.83 -6.81
C GLY A 542 -6.52 -7.05 -5.96
N ALA A 543 -6.20 -6.08 -5.11
CA ALA A 543 -5.29 -6.29 -4.00
C ALA A 543 -6.08 -6.11 -2.70
N PHE A 544 -5.64 -6.74 -1.60
CA PHE A 544 -6.17 -6.41 -0.29
C PHE A 544 -5.09 -6.13 0.74
N SER A 545 -5.46 -5.25 1.68
CA SER A 545 -4.69 -4.86 2.84
C SER A 545 -5.40 -5.26 4.12
N TYR A 546 -4.65 -5.57 5.17
CA TYR A 546 -5.23 -5.76 6.50
C TYR A 546 -5.79 -4.45 7.08
N GLY A 547 -6.94 -4.56 7.74
CA GLY A 547 -7.67 -3.46 8.36
C GLY A 547 -8.67 -2.78 7.41
N HIS A 548 -9.48 -1.91 7.99
CA HIS A 548 -10.43 -1.03 7.29
C HIS A 548 -9.78 0.32 7.04
N ILE A 549 -9.04 0.42 5.94
CA ILE A 549 -8.17 1.55 5.58
C ILE A 549 -8.77 2.42 4.46
N GLY A 550 -10.07 2.29 4.19
CA GLY A 550 -10.72 2.99 3.10
C GLY A 550 -10.69 4.51 3.27
N ALA A 551 -10.75 5.00 4.50
CA ALA A 551 -10.64 6.43 4.80
C ALA A 551 -9.24 6.99 4.45
N GLU A 552 -8.19 6.25 4.76
CA GLU A 552 -6.80 6.55 4.40
C GLU A 552 -6.61 6.54 2.88
N LEU A 553 -7.19 5.55 2.19
CA LEU A 553 -7.14 5.45 0.73
C LEU A 553 -7.86 6.62 0.05
N ILE A 554 -9.04 7.01 0.53
CA ILE A 554 -9.77 8.21 0.03
C ILE A 554 -8.95 9.48 0.26
N THR A 555 -8.29 9.58 1.42
CA THR A 555 -7.41 10.71 1.74
C THR A 555 -6.23 10.78 0.76
N LEU A 556 -5.53 9.66 0.54
CA LEU A 556 -4.43 9.55 -0.42
C LEU A 556 -4.88 9.83 -1.86
N ALA A 557 -6.01 9.25 -2.29
CA ALA A 557 -6.55 9.45 -3.63
C ALA A 557 -6.83 10.93 -3.92
N SER A 558 -7.39 11.66 -2.94
CA SER A 558 -7.61 13.11 -3.08
C SER A 558 -6.32 13.94 -3.17
N MET A 559 -5.23 13.50 -2.51
CA MET A 559 -3.90 14.11 -2.65
C MET A 559 -3.31 13.86 -4.04
N LEU A 560 -3.56 12.67 -4.61
CA LEU A 560 -3.09 12.31 -5.95
C LEU A 560 -4.04 12.81 -7.06
N ARG A 561 -5.23 13.29 -6.69
CA ARG A 561 -6.33 13.68 -7.59
C ARG A 561 -6.86 12.52 -8.43
N ILE A 562 -6.91 11.34 -7.81
CA ILE A 562 -7.54 10.14 -8.37
C ILE A 562 -8.97 10.07 -7.82
N PRO A 563 -10.02 10.19 -8.65
CA PRO A 563 -11.39 10.05 -8.17
C PRO A 563 -11.67 8.63 -7.68
N VAL A 564 -12.47 8.52 -6.61
CA VAL A 564 -12.89 7.24 -6.04
C VAL A 564 -14.25 6.88 -6.63
N CYS A 565 -14.28 5.96 -7.59
CA CYS A 565 -15.48 5.63 -8.34
C CYS A 565 -16.40 4.60 -7.66
N MET A 566 -15.93 3.98 -6.58
CA MET A 566 -16.68 2.99 -5.80
C MET A 566 -16.08 2.86 -4.40
N HIS A 567 -16.85 3.13 -3.34
CA HIS A 567 -16.48 2.82 -1.96
C HIS A 567 -17.67 2.56 -1.04
N ASN A 568 -17.44 1.81 0.04
CA ASN A 568 -18.40 1.58 1.15
C ASN A 568 -17.99 2.25 2.46
N VAL A 569 -16.95 3.08 2.44
CA VAL A 569 -16.53 3.89 3.59
C VAL A 569 -17.65 4.85 3.98
N SER A 570 -17.94 4.96 5.27
CA SER A 570 -18.96 5.86 5.79
C SER A 570 -18.60 7.33 5.53
N GLU A 571 -19.61 8.15 5.27
CA GLU A 571 -19.42 9.56 4.87
C GLU A 571 -18.67 10.38 5.93
N ASP A 572 -18.87 10.10 7.21
CA ASP A 572 -18.20 10.77 8.34
C ASP A 572 -16.69 10.50 8.40
N ARG A 573 -16.24 9.39 7.79
CA ARG A 573 -14.81 9.04 7.68
C ARG A 573 -14.14 9.65 6.46
N ILE A 574 -14.87 10.29 5.53
CA ILE A 574 -14.26 10.92 4.34
C ILE A 574 -13.47 12.17 4.76
N PHE A 575 -12.18 12.19 4.42
CA PHE A 575 -11.32 13.34 4.69
C PHE A 575 -10.53 13.72 3.42
N ARG A 576 -10.83 14.91 2.89
CA ARG A 576 -10.27 15.45 1.65
C ARG A 576 -9.86 16.92 1.85
N PRO A 577 -9.09 17.54 0.94
CA PRO A 577 -8.79 18.96 1.03
C PRO A 577 -10.07 19.80 1.06
N SER A 578 -10.05 20.92 1.79
CA SER A 578 -11.24 21.75 2.00
C SER A 578 -11.89 22.22 0.70
N ALA A 579 -11.09 22.41 -0.36
CA ALA A 579 -11.55 22.75 -1.70
C ALA A 579 -12.64 21.82 -2.24
N TRP A 580 -12.63 20.52 -1.90
CA TRP A 580 -13.62 19.55 -2.38
C TRP A 580 -15.05 19.95 -2.00
N SER A 581 -15.25 20.52 -0.82
CA SER A 581 -16.56 20.99 -0.36
C SER A 581 -17.15 22.10 -1.24
N ALA A 582 -16.29 22.93 -1.86
CA ALA A 582 -16.72 23.97 -2.79
C ALA A 582 -17.18 23.41 -4.15
N PHE A 583 -16.84 22.15 -4.46
CA PHE A 583 -17.36 21.43 -5.62
C PHE A 583 -18.68 20.70 -5.32
N GLY A 584 -19.15 20.70 -4.07
CA GLY A 584 -20.41 20.09 -3.64
C GLY A 584 -20.29 19.42 -2.27
N THR A 585 -21.33 19.54 -1.45
CA THR A 585 -21.36 18.98 -0.09
C THR A 585 -22.41 17.88 0.10
N TYR A 586 -23.40 17.79 -0.80
CA TYR A 586 -24.43 16.75 -0.77
C TYR A 586 -24.01 15.52 -1.59
N ASP A 587 -23.56 15.75 -2.82
CA ASP A 587 -23.03 14.73 -3.72
C ASP A 587 -21.50 14.70 -3.65
N LEU A 588 -20.97 13.95 -2.68
CA LEU A 588 -19.52 13.84 -2.42
C LEU A 588 -18.77 13.10 -3.53
N GLU A 589 -19.44 12.21 -4.26
CA GLU A 589 -18.88 11.52 -5.42
C GLU A 589 -18.70 12.51 -6.57
N GLY A 590 -19.75 13.23 -6.97
CA GLY A 590 -19.64 14.22 -8.03
C GLY A 590 -18.70 15.37 -7.67
N ALA A 591 -18.62 15.77 -6.39
CA ALA A 591 -17.65 16.75 -5.93
C ALA A 591 -16.20 16.26 -6.11
N ASP A 592 -15.94 14.97 -5.88
CA ASP A 592 -14.63 14.35 -6.10
C ASP A 592 -14.22 14.42 -7.57
N TYR A 593 -15.09 13.96 -8.47
CA TYR A 593 -14.84 14.02 -9.92
C TYR A 593 -14.57 15.44 -10.41
N ARG A 594 -15.37 16.42 -9.98
CA ARG A 594 -15.19 17.82 -10.36
C ARG A 594 -13.88 18.40 -9.83
N ALA A 595 -13.52 18.09 -8.57
CA ALA A 595 -12.27 18.55 -7.97
C ALA A 595 -11.04 17.91 -8.64
N CYS A 596 -11.04 16.58 -8.84
CA CYS A 596 -9.98 15.86 -9.54
C CYS A 596 -9.78 16.39 -10.97
N LEU A 597 -10.86 16.60 -11.72
CA LEU A 597 -10.79 17.19 -13.06
C LEU A 597 -10.29 18.65 -13.06
N ASN A 598 -10.65 19.42 -12.03
CA ASN A 598 -10.22 20.81 -11.91
C ASN A 598 -8.71 20.90 -11.65
N PHE A 599 -8.21 20.19 -10.64
CA PHE A 599 -6.82 20.28 -10.20
C PHE A 599 -5.86 19.43 -11.03
N GLY A 600 -6.33 18.35 -11.65
CA GLY A 600 -5.50 17.46 -12.45
C GLY A 600 -4.48 16.66 -11.63
N PRO A 601 -3.62 15.87 -12.29
CA PRO A 601 -2.58 15.07 -11.65
C PRO A 601 -1.63 15.91 -10.80
N LEU A 602 -1.13 15.36 -9.68
CA LEU A 602 -0.25 16.06 -8.74
C LEU A 602 1.04 16.61 -9.37
N TYR A 603 1.66 15.88 -10.30
CA TYR A 603 2.94 16.25 -10.93
C TYR A 603 2.83 16.54 -12.43
N GLY A 604 1.66 16.29 -13.03
CA GLY A 604 1.39 16.58 -14.43
C GLY A 604 0.86 17.98 -14.66
N LYS A 605 0.97 18.47 -15.90
CA LYS A 605 0.27 19.69 -16.35
C LYS A 605 -1.06 19.30 -16.98
N LYS A 606 -2.07 20.14 -16.80
CA LYS A 606 -3.34 20.05 -17.51
C LYS A 606 -3.18 20.44 -18.98
#